data_AF-A0A834RQC9-F1
#
_entry.id   AF-A0A834RQC9-F1
#
_cell.length_a   1.000
_cell.length_b   1.000
_cell.length_c   1.000
_cell.angle_alpha   90.00
_cell.angle_beta   90.00
_cell.angle_gamma   90.00
#
_symmetry.space_group_name_H-M   'P 1'
#
loop_
_entity.id
_entity.type
_entity.pdbx_description
1 polymer ?
#
loop_
_entity_poly.entity_id
_entity_poly.type
_entity_poly.pdbx_seq_one_letter_code
_entity_poly.pdbx_strand_id
1 'polypeptide(L)'
;MPRVNHSRISQTQWDTHKATIRRLYLMENKNLEGQGGVIKLMRQDGLHASKPQYETQFRRWGFRKKLTGEAWHTIGHIIERRNNEGQLSCVYAYGTRLSSEKVKKETARHRLCTAEGQNCRNDTLPEADLLSVR
;
A
#
# COMPACT_ATOMS: atom_id res chain seq x y z
N MET A 1 -17.56 -29.82 13.64
CA MET A 1 -17.19 -29.07 12.41
C MET A 1 -15.83 -29.56 11.94
N PRO A 2 -15.70 -30.19 10.76
CA PRO A 2 -14.39 -30.59 10.25
C PRO A 2 -13.56 -29.34 9.91
N ARG A 3 -12.33 -29.26 10.42
CA ARG A 3 -11.37 -28.21 10.05
C ARG A 3 -10.93 -28.47 8.61
N VAL A 4 -11.32 -27.61 7.69
CA VAL A 4 -10.80 -27.63 6.31
C VAL A 4 -9.29 -27.38 6.39
N ASN A 5 -8.51 -28.42 6.10
CA ASN A 5 -7.06 -28.33 6.10
C ASN A 5 -6.65 -27.64 4.79
N HIS A 6 -6.42 -26.33 4.85
CA HIS A 6 -5.96 -25.59 3.68
C HIS A 6 -4.54 -26.06 3.33
N SER A 7 -4.36 -26.56 2.11
CA SER A 7 -3.06 -26.93 1.56
C SER A 7 -2.05 -25.80 1.78
N ARG A 8 -0.87 -26.15 2.32
CA ARG A 8 0.21 -25.18 2.57
C ARG A 8 0.77 -24.75 1.22
N ILE A 9 0.33 -23.59 0.74
CA ILE A 9 0.86 -22.95 -0.47
C ILE A 9 2.30 -22.54 -0.20
N SER A 10 3.21 -22.91 -1.11
CA SER A 10 4.62 -22.57 -0.99
C SER A 10 4.86 -21.08 -1.23
N GLN A 11 5.96 -20.53 -0.69
CA GLN A 11 6.28 -19.13 -0.93
C GLN A 11 6.54 -18.85 -2.42
N THR A 12 7.11 -19.81 -3.15
CA THR A 12 7.32 -19.71 -4.60
C THR A 12 6.01 -19.52 -5.36
N GLN A 13 4.95 -20.25 -5.00
CA GLN A 13 3.63 -20.04 -5.60
C GLN A 13 3.10 -18.63 -5.31
N TRP A 14 3.23 -18.16 -4.06
CA TRP A 14 2.85 -16.79 -3.71
C TRP A 14 3.60 -15.74 -4.51
N ASP A 15 4.90 -15.92 -4.69
CA ASP A 15 5.75 -14.96 -5.41
C ASP A 15 5.43 -14.92 -6.91
N THR A 16 5.07 -16.04 -7.54
CA THR A 16 4.57 -16.09 -8.92
C THR A 16 3.32 -15.22 -9.12
N HIS A 17 2.36 -15.29 -8.19
CA HIS A 17 1.13 -14.49 -8.28
C HIS A 17 1.26 -13.10 -7.65
N LYS A 18 2.37 -12.77 -6.99
CA LYS A 18 2.57 -11.52 -6.25
C LYS A 18 2.32 -10.28 -7.10
N ALA A 19 2.84 -10.24 -8.32
CA ALA A 19 2.66 -9.10 -9.22
C ALA A 19 1.19 -8.90 -9.60
N THR A 20 0.47 -9.99 -9.91
CA THR A 20 -0.96 -9.95 -10.23
C THR A 20 -1.78 -9.52 -9.02
N ILE A 21 -1.48 -10.08 -7.84
CA ILE A 21 -2.15 -9.71 -6.59
C ILE A 21 -1.91 -8.23 -6.26
N ARG A 22 -0.68 -7.74 -6.43
CA ARG A 22 -0.34 -6.32 -6.26
C ARG A 22 -1.19 -5.43 -7.16
N ARG A 23 -1.29 -5.76 -8.45
CA ARG A 23 -2.10 -5.02 -9.41
C ARG A 23 -3.58 -5.00 -8.99
N LEU A 24 -4.17 -6.17 -8.74
CA LEU A 24 -5.59 -6.28 -8.40
C LEU A 24 -5.92 -5.57 -7.07
N TYR A 25 -5.08 -5.74 -6.05
CA TYR A 25 -5.36 -5.26 -4.70
C TYR A 25 -5.04 -3.77 -4.51
N LEU A 26 -3.92 -3.30 -5.07
CA LEU A 26 -3.43 -1.94 -4.85
C LEU A 26 -3.73 -1.00 -6.02
N MET A 27 -3.51 -1.44 -7.26
CA MET A 27 -3.72 -0.56 -8.44
C MET A 27 -5.20 -0.48 -8.82
N GLU A 28 -5.86 -1.63 -8.94
CA GLU A 28 -7.30 -1.72 -9.30
C GLU A 28 -8.22 -1.57 -8.08
N ASN A 29 -7.66 -1.42 -6.87
CA ASN A 29 -8.36 -1.25 -5.60
C ASN A 29 -9.46 -2.31 -5.33
N LYS A 30 -9.33 -3.53 -5.88
CA LYS A 30 -10.32 -4.59 -5.64
C LYS A 30 -10.33 -5.01 -4.18
N ASN A 31 -11.49 -5.43 -3.70
CA ASN A 31 -11.61 -5.97 -2.34
C ASN A 31 -10.92 -7.33 -2.24
N LEU A 32 -10.49 -7.70 -1.03
CA LEU A 32 -9.90 -9.01 -0.81
C LEU A 32 -10.95 -10.11 -1.02
N GLU A 33 -12.15 -9.89 -0.49
CA GLU A 33 -13.30 -10.78 -0.58
C GLU A 33 -14.40 -10.22 -1.50
N GLY A 34 -15.36 -11.08 -1.86
CA GLY A 34 -16.55 -10.73 -2.65
C GLY A 34 -16.55 -11.32 -4.06
N GLN A 35 -17.65 -11.08 -4.80
CA GLN A 35 -17.87 -11.66 -6.14
C GLN A 35 -16.86 -11.22 -7.20
N GLY A 36 -16.13 -10.11 -6.97
CA GLY A 36 -15.00 -9.64 -7.78
C GLY A 36 -13.72 -9.44 -6.97
N GLY A 37 -13.61 -10.10 -5.82
CA GLY A 37 -12.46 -9.96 -4.92
C GLY A 37 -11.23 -10.72 -5.39
N VAL A 38 -10.06 -10.32 -4.88
CA VAL A 38 -8.76 -10.91 -5.24
C VAL A 38 -8.75 -12.43 -5.01
N ILE A 39 -9.34 -12.92 -3.91
CA ILE A 39 -9.40 -14.37 -3.61
C ILE A 39 -10.10 -15.15 -4.72
N LYS A 40 -11.20 -14.62 -5.27
CA LYS A 40 -11.99 -15.32 -6.28
C LYS A 40 -11.26 -15.33 -7.63
N LEU A 41 -10.62 -14.23 -8.00
CA LEU A 41 -9.82 -14.12 -9.21
C LEU A 41 -8.59 -15.04 -9.14
N MET A 42 -7.89 -15.03 -8.02
CA MET A 42 -6.74 -15.90 -7.80
C MET A 42 -7.12 -17.39 -7.73
N ARG A 43 -8.32 -17.72 -7.27
CA ARG A 43 -8.85 -19.09 -7.34
C ARG A 43 -9.02 -19.57 -8.78
N GLN A 44 -9.40 -18.68 -9.71
CA GLN A 44 -9.47 -19.01 -11.14
C GLN A 44 -8.07 -19.19 -11.74
N ASP A 45 -7.08 -18.50 -11.19
CA ASP A 45 -5.66 -18.58 -11.56
C ASP A 45 -4.92 -19.76 -10.88
N GLY A 46 -5.65 -20.64 -10.17
CA GLY A 46 -5.09 -21.84 -9.52
C GLY A 46 -4.55 -21.64 -8.10
N LEU A 47 -4.64 -20.43 -7.53
CA LEU A 47 -4.18 -20.11 -6.18
C LEU A 47 -5.32 -20.24 -5.15
N HIS A 48 -5.47 -21.42 -4.57
CA HIS A 48 -6.51 -21.76 -3.60
C HIS A 48 -6.13 -21.39 -2.16
N ALA A 49 -5.98 -20.10 -1.88
CA ALA A 49 -5.70 -19.58 -0.54
C ALA A 49 -6.96 -19.09 0.20
N SER A 50 -6.94 -19.21 1.54
CA SER A 50 -7.95 -18.62 2.43
C SER A 50 -7.63 -17.16 2.75
N LYS A 51 -8.64 -16.38 3.18
CA LYS A 51 -8.48 -14.98 3.57
C LYS A 51 -7.34 -14.76 4.58
N PRO A 52 -7.23 -15.52 5.68
CA PRO A 52 -6.12 -15.35 6.62
C PRO A 52 -4.74 -15.52 5.98
N GLN A 53 -4.60 -16.44 5.02
CA GLN A 53 -3.34 -16.62 4.31
C GLN A 53 -2.98 -15.40 3.45
N TYR A 54 -3.95 -14.80 2.76
CA TYR A 54 -3.74 -13.55 2.04
C TYR A 54 -3.35 -12.40 2.98
N GLU A 55 -4.03 -12.27 4.13
CA GLU A 55 -3.70 -11.21 5.09
C GLU A 55 -2.28 -11.37 5.63
N THR A 56 -1.83 -12.59 5.93
CA THR A 56 -0.45 -12.87 6.31
C THR A 56 0.52 -12.48 5.20
N GLN A 57 0.23 -12.83 3.95
CA GLN A 57 1.10 -12.49 2.81
C GLN A 57 1.13 -11.00 2.53
N PHE A 58 0.00 -10.29 2.67
CA PHE A 58 -0.04 -8.84 2.51
C PHE A 58 0.79 -8.14 3.57
N ARG A 59 0.75 -8.62 4.81
CA ARG A 59 1.64 -8.13 5.87
C ARG A 59 3.11 -8.40 5.51
N ARG A 60 3.43 -9.62 5.04
CA ARG A 60 4.79 -10.01 4.63
C ARG A 60 5.33 -9.16 3.47
N TRP A 61 4.48 -8.82 2.51
CA TRP A 61 4.84 -8.00 1.35
C TRP A 61 4.69 -6.49 1.59
N GLY A 62 4.16 -6.07 2.74
CA GLY A 62 3.86 -4.67 3.02
C GLY A 62 2.68 -4.09 2.22
N PHE A 63 1.81 -4.93 1.65
CA PHE A 63 0.65 -4.46 0.88
C PHE A 63 -0.40 -3.86 1.81
N ARG A 64 -0.63 -2.55 1.68
CA ARG A 64 -1.64 -1.82 2.45
C ARG A 64 -2.45 -0.94 1.52
N LYS A 65 -3.78 -0.92 1.70
CA LYS A 65 -4.67 -0.01 0.93
C LYS A 65 -4.57 1.44 1.38
N LYS A 66 -4.12 1.66 2.61
CA LYS A 66 -4.04 2.96 3.25
C LYS A 66 -2.60 3.22 3.65
N LEU A 67 -2.13 4.41 3.30
CA LEU A 67 -0.90 4.95 3.86
C LEU A 67 -1.08 5.19 5.36
N THR A 68 -0.01 5.03 6.12
CA THR A 68 0.00 5.36 7.55
C THR A 68 0.06 6.89 7.72
N GLY A 69 -0.29 7.38 8.91
CA GLY A 69 -0.13 8.80 9.23
C GLY A 69 1.32 9.27 9.09
N GLU A 70 2.28 8.43 9.47
CA GLU A 70 3.72 8.67 9.29
C GLU A 70 4.13 8.77 7.81
N ALA A 71 3.58 7.92 6.94
CA ALA A 71 3.81 8.02 5.50
C ALA A 71 3.22 9.33 4.94
N TRP A 72 2.01 9.71 5.36
CA TRP A 72 1.42 10.99 4.98
C TRP A 72 2.21 12.20 5.49
N HIS A 73 2.78 12.10 6.69
CA HIS A 73 3.65 13.13 7.26
C HIS A 73 4.91 13.32 6.40
N THR A 74 5.58 12.22 6.06
CA THR A 74 6.77 12.21 5.19
C THR A 74 6.46 12.78 3.80
N ILE A 75 5.34 12.37 3.21
CA ILE A 75 4.85 12.91 1.93
C ILE A 75 4.63 14.43 2.02
N GLY A 76 4.05 14.91 3.13
CA GLY A 76 3.85 16.33 3.38
C GLY A 76 5.16 17.12 3.35
N HIS A 77 6.18 16.65 4.08
CA HIS A 77 7.52 17.27 4.10
C HIS A 77 8.18 17.31 2.73
N ILE A 78 8.11 16.20 1.98
CA ILE A 78 8.70 16.13 0.63
C ILE A 78 8.03 17.14 -0.31
N ILE A 79 6.69 17.25 -0.25
CA ILE A 79 5.93 18.21 -1.08
C ILE A 79 6.26 19.65 -0.69
N GLU A 80 6.33 19.95 0.61
CA GLU A 80 6.65 21.30 1.09
C GLU A 80 8.07 21.71 0.67
N ARG A 81 9.06 20.82 0.80
CA ARG A 81 10.42 21.05 0.31
C ARG A 81 10.45 21.35 -1.19
N ARG A 82 9.78 20.53 -2.01
CA ARG A 82 9.77 20.70 -3.48
C ARG A 82 8.99 21.93 -3.94
N ASN A 83 7.92 22.29 -3.24
CA ASN A 83 7.19 23.54 -3.53
C ASN A 83 8.07 24.77 -3.28
N ASN A 84 8.91 24.75 -2.24
CA ASN A 84 9.88 25.83 -1.99
C ASN A 84 10.93 25.94 -3.11
N GLU A 85 11.23 24.82 -3.79
CA GLU A 85 12.09 24.77 -4.98
C GLU A 85 11.33 25.08 -6.30
N GLY A 86 10.04 25.41 -6.23
CA GLY A 86 9.21 25.72 -7.40
C GLY A 86 8.79 24.51 -8.24
N GLN A 87 8.91 23.29 -7.70
CA GLN A 87 8.62 22.05 -8.44
C GLN A 87 7.23 21.51 -8.13
N LEU A 88 6.46 21.21 -9.19
CA LEU A 88 5.19 20.49 -9.07
C LEU A 88 5.44 19.02 -8.75
N SER A 89 4.77 18.50 -7.72
CA SER A 89 4.93 17.11 -7.27
C SER A 89 3.67 16.28 -7.54
N CYS A 90 3.84 15.12 -8.18
CA CYS A 90 2.79 14.10 -8.28
C CYS A 90 3.09 12.94 -7.35
N VAL A 91 2.18 12.63 -6.42
CA VAL A 91 2.36 11.50 -5.48
C VAL A 91 1.74 10.24 -6.06
N TYR A 92 2.53 9.17 -6.12
CA TYR A 92 2.07 7.85 -6.58
C TYR A 92 2.15 6.84 -5.45
N ALA A 93 1.04 6.49 -4.82
CA ALA A 93 1.04 5.42 -3.82
C ALA A 93 0.69 4.09 -4.48
N TYR A 94 1.54 3.09 -4.28
CA TYR A 94 1.34 1.72 -4.75
C TYR A 94 1.09 1.60 -6.27
N GLY A 95 1.69 2.49 -7.06
CA GLY A 95 1.54 2.52 -8.51
C GLY A 95 0.30 3.27 -9.01
N THR A 96 -0.51 3.82 -8.11
CA THR A 96 -1.66 4.67 -8.46
C THR A 96 -1.36 6.12 -8.15
N ARG A 97 -1.61 7.01 -9.13
CA ARG A 97 -1.51 8.46 -8.91
C ARG A 97 -2.59 8.90 -7.93
N LEU A 98 -2.19 9.52 -6.83
CA LEU A 98 -3.13 10.13 -5.89
C LEU A 98 -3.61 11.47 -6.45
N SER A 99 -4.90 11.77 -6.25
CA SER A 99 -5.43 13.09 -6.59
C SER A 99 -4.78 14.16 -5.71
N SER A 100 -4.50 15.33 -6.28
CA SER A 100 -3.92 16.46 -5.56
C SER A 100 -4.77 16.87 -4.36
N GLU A 101 -6.09 16.79 -4.47
CA GLU A 101 -7.04 17.06 -3.38
C GLU A 101 -6.89 16.07 -2.22
N LYS A 102 -6.79 14.76 -2.51
CA LYS A 102 -6.57 13.73 -1.49
C LYS A 102 -5.24 13.92 -0.79
N VAL A 103 -4.19 14.20 -1.57
CA VAL A 103 -2.85 14.46 -1.02
C VAL A 103 -2.90 15.66 -0.08
N LYS A 104 -3.43 16.81 -0.53
CA LYS A 104 -3.55 18.02 0.30
C LYS A 104 -4.35 17.77 1.58
N LYS A 105 -5.48 17.07 1.49
CA LYS A 105 -6.34 16.76 2.63
C LYS A 105 -5.63 15.89 3.66
N GLU A 106 -5.00 14.80 3.21
CA GLU A 106 -4.38 13.83 4.12
C GLU A 106 -3.04 14.35 4.68
N THR A 107 -2.24 15.08 3.90
CA THR A 107 -1.02 15.72 4.44
C THR A 107 -1.37 16.79 5.46
N ALA A 108 -2.40 17.62 5.22
CA ALA A 108 -2.88 18.60 6.19
C ALA A 108 -3.38 17.95 7.48
N ARG A 109 -4.13 16.84 7.37
CA ARG A 109 -4.62 16.06 8.51
C ARG A 109 -3.49 15.45 9.34
N HIS A 110 -2.39 15.07 8.71
CA HIS A 110 -1.23 14.41 9.34
C HIS A 110 -0.03 15.35 9.52
N ARG A 111 -0.25 16.66 9.56
CA ARG A 111 0.74 17.63 10.02
C ARG A 111 1.00 17.43 11.51
N LEU A 112 1.89 16.50 11.85
CA LEU A 112 2.46 16.41 13.18
C LEU A 112 3.51 17.51 13.32
N CYS A 113 3.07 18.68 13.77
CA CYS A 113 3.96 19.64 14.42
C CYS A 113 3.45 19.80 15.85
N THR A 114 3.55 18.73 16.64
CA THR A 114 3.37 18.84 18.08
C THR A 114 4.66 19.38 18.69
N ALA A 115 4.54 20.31 19.64
CA ALA A 115 5.62 21.03 20.31
C ALA A 115 6.66 20.12 21.01
N GLU A 116 6.41 18.82 21.07
CA GLU A 116 7.31 17.81 21.64
C GLU A 116 7.98 17.05 20.50
N GLY A 117 9.09 17.62 20.03
CA GLY A 117 9.84 17.13 18.89
C GLY A 117 10.30 15.69 19.07
N GLN A 118 9.79 14.79 18.23
CA GLN A 118 10.49 13.56 17.88
C GLN A 118 10.31 13.22 16.39
N ASN A 119 11.43 13.49 15.70
CA ASN A 119 11.93 13.11 14.37
C ASN A 119 11.30 13.68 13.10
N CYS A 120 11.59 14.96 12.82
CA CYS A 120 11.35 15.66 11.56
C CYS A 120 12.43 15.38 10.47
N ARG A 121 13.16 14.26 10.51
CA ARG A 121 14.30 14.02 9.59
C ARG A 121 14.34 12.66 8.89
N ASN A 122 13.25 11.89 8.92
CA ASN A 122 13.19 10.69 8.08
C ASN A 122 12.63 11.06 6.69
N ASP A 123 13.52 11.51 5.80
CA ASP A 123 13.24 11.64 4.36
C ASP A 123 13.09 10.26 3.68
N THR A 124 13.32 9.18 4.42
CA THR A 124 13.35 7.82 3.88
C THR A 124 11.96 7.19 3.99
N LEU A 125 11.24 7.21 2.86
CA LEU A 125 10.06 6.37 2.67
C LEU A 125 10.44 4.90 2.85
N PRO A 126 9.63 4.07 3.54
CA PRO A 126 9.87 2.64 3.57
C PRO A 126 9.87 2.12 2.13
N GLU A 127 10.89 1.34 1.77
CA GLU A 127 11.16 0.82 0.41
C GLU A 127 9.95 0.10 -0.24
N ALA A 128 8.99 -0.34 0.58
CA ALA A 128 7.72 -0.91 0.14
C ALA A 128 6.76 0.10 -0.53
N ASP A 129 6.94 1.40 -0.28
CA ASP A 129 6.14 2.51 -0.80
C ASP A 129 6.93 3.27 -1.87
N LEU A 130 7.30 2.61 -2.96
CA LEU A 130 7.91 3.24 -4.15
C LEU A 130 6.99 4.34 -4.70
N LEU A 131 7.09 5.54 -4.13
CA LEU A 131 6.54 6.79 -4.61
C LEU A 131 7.49 7.30 -5.70
N SER A 132 7.23 6.97 -6.97
CA SER A 132 7.94 7.61 -8.07
C SER A 132 7.38 9.02 -8.24
N VAL A 133 8.05 10.03 -7.68
CA VAL A 133 7.73 11.45 -7.91
C VAL A 133 8.65 11.96 -9.02
N ARG A 134 8.15 12.01 -10.26
CA ARG A 134 8.77 12.83 -11.32
C ARG A 134 8.39 14.29 -11.06
#